data_AF-A0A2U3KD06-F1
#
_entry.id   AF-A0A2U3KD06-F1
#
_cell.length_a   1.000
_cell.length_b   1.000
_cell.length_c   1.000
_cell.angle_alpha   90.00
_cell.angle_beta   90.00
_cell.angle_gamma   90.00
#
_symmetry.space_group_name_H-M   'P 1'
#
loop_
_entity.id
_entity.type
_entity.pdbx_description
1 polymer ?
#
loop_
_entity_poly.entity_id
_entity_poly.type
_entity_poly.pdbx_seq_one_letter_code
_entity_poly.pdbx_strand_id
1 'polypeptide(L)'
;MSPFKVRRNEEKCTSCHACTRHCPTLIDVESKQAVKSEECFGCLTCVSHCPSQGALDLTYKLGKKSGIVKPWLFPVLLIALFYLVIGIGMATDKWNSKIPREEYQQLIPEVQKEYAKR
;
A
#
# COMPACT_ATOMS: atom_id res chain seq x y z
N MET A 1 -0.48 -1.61 -19.05
CA MET A 1 -1.27 -2.69 -18.39
C MET A 1 -0.72 -2.94 -16.99
N SER A 2 -1.51 -2.74 -15.92
CA SER A 2 -1.08 -3.04 -14.54
C SER A 2 -0.79 -4.55 -14.36
N PRO A 3 0.29 -4.94 -13.65
CA PRO A 3 0.59 -6.35 -13.34
C PRO A 3 -0.34 -6.92 -12.25
N PHE A 4 -0.96 -6.07 -11.44
CA PHE A 4 -1.91 -6.47 -10.39
C PHE A 4 -3.34 -6.45 -10.94
N LYS A 5 -4.05 -7.56 -10.79
CA LYS A 5 -5.44 -7.71 -11.26
C LYS A 5 -6.24 -8.57 -10.29
N VAL A 6 -7.50 -8.18 -10.08
CA VAL A 6 -8.49 -9.05 -9.42
C VAL A 6 -8.80 -10.22 -10.36
N ARG A 7 -8.73 -11.44 -9.83
CA ARG A 7 -9.04 -12.67 -10.55
C ARG A 7 -10.11 -13.47 -9.82
N ARG A 8 -10.98 -14.08 -10.62
CA ARG A 8 -12.03 -15.00 -10.17
C ARG A 8 -11.51 -16.43 -10.20
N ASN A 9 -11.77 -17.19 -9.15
CA ASN A 9 -11.70 -18.63 -9.15
C ASN A 9 -13.11 -19.19 -9.40
N GLU A 10 -13.31 -19.82 -10.56
CA GLU A 10 -14.63 -20.31 -10.97
C GLU A 10 -15.13 -21.47 -10.10
N GLU A 11 -14.23 -22.32 -9.62
CA GLU A 11 -14.57 -23.49 -8.79
C GLU A 11 -15.15 -23.08 -7.43
N LYS A 12 -14.75 -21.91 -6.92
CA LYS A 12 -15.21 -21.37 -5.64
C LYS A 12 -16.34 -20.34 -5.82
N CYS A 13 -16.59 -19.87 -7.03
CA CYS A 13 -17.59 -18.84 -7.28
C CYS A 13 -19.01 -19.41 -7.14
N THR A 14 -19.87 -18.71 -6.41
CA THR A 14 -21.28 -19.09 -6.24
C THR A 14 -22.24 -18.32 -7.14
N SER A 15 -21.71 -17.55 -8.10
CA SER A 15 -22.47 -16.73 -9.05
C SER A 15 -23.53 -15.82 -8.41
N CYS A 16 -23.18 -15.22 -7.26
CA CYS A 16 -24.11 -14.42 -6.46
C CYS A 16 -24.24 -12.95 -6.90
N HIS A 17 -23.46 -12.52 -7.91
CA HIS A 17 -23.36 -11.15 -8.41
C HIS A 17 -22.95 -10.07 -7.38
N ALA A 18 -22.52 -10.46 -6.18
CA ALA A 18 -22.11 -9.50 -5.14
C ALA A 18 -20.94 -8.61 -5.60
N CYS A 19 -19.95 -9.20 -6.29
CA CYS A 19 -18.77 -8.47 -6.77
C CYS A 19 -19.13 -7.38 -7.80
N THR A 20 -20.05 -7.65 -8.72
CA THR A 20 -20.54 -6.69 -9.71
C THR A 20 -21.41 -5.62 -9.05
N ARG A 21 -22.30 -5.98 -8.11
CA ARG A 21 -23.15 -5.01 -7.37
C ARG A 21 -22.36 -4.02 -6.52
N HIS A 22 -21.27 -4.47 -5.90
CA HIS A 22 -20.43 -3.62 -5.05
C HIS A 22 -19.28 -2.94 -5.81
N CYS A 23 -19.22 -3.06 -7.14
CA CYS A 23 -18.23 -2.36 -7.95
C CYS A 23 -18.64 -0.88 -8.12
N PRO A 24 -17.86 0.09 -7.62
CA PRO A 24 -18.21 1.51 -7.73
C PRO A 24 -18.17 2.02 -9.18
N THR A 25 -17.43 1.35 -10.07
CA THR A 25 -17.32 1.68 -11.49
C THR A 25 -18.19 0.78 -12.39
N LEU A 26 -19.13 0.04 -11.80
CA LEU A 26 -20.13 -0.78 -12.51
C LEU A 26 -19.50 -1.80 -13.48
N ILE A 27 -18.28 -2.26 -13.19
CA ILE A 27 -17.62 -3.30 -13.95
C ILE A 27 -18.33 -4.61 -13.66
N ASP A 28 -18.70 -5.35 -14.72
CA ASP A 28 -19.11 -6.74 -14.55
C ASP A 28 -17.90 -7.62 -14.20
N VAL A 29 -17.70 -7.80 -12.89
CA VAL A 29 -16.57 -8.54 -12.31
C VAL A 29 -16.83 -10.04 -12.40
N GLU A 30 -18.09 -10.46 -12.27
CA GLU A 30 -18.44 -11.88 -12.26
C GLU A 30 -18.15 -12.56 -13.60
N SER A 31 -18.50 -11.94 -14.72
CA SER A 31 -18.28 -12.53 -16.06
C SER A 31 -16.81 -12.60 -16.49
N LYS A 32 -15.90 -11.97 -15.73
CA LYS A 32 -14.49 -11.84 -16.09
C LYS A 32 -13.61 -12.72 -15.20
N GLN A 33 -12.87 -13.66 -15.81
CA GLN A 33 -11.83 -14.42 -15.10
C GLN A 33 -10.75 -13.50 -14.50
N ALA A 34 -10.41 -12.41 -15.20
CA ALA A 34 -9.51 -11.38 -14.70
C ALA A 34 -10.03 -10.00 -15.11
N VAL A 35 -10.09 -9.07 -14.16
CA VAL A 35 -10.52 -7.70 -14.43
C VAL A 35 -9.40 -6.96 -15.17
N LYS A 36 -9.63 -6.65 -16.45
CA LYS A 36 -8.69 -5.96 -17.35
C LYS A 36 -9.15 -4.56 -17.78
N SER A 37 -10.23 -4.06 -17.19
CA SER A 37 -10.78 -2.73 -17.51
C SER A 37 -9.86 -1.63 -16.97
N GLU A 38 -9.71 -0.54 -17.73
CA GLU A 38 -9.00 0.67 -17.27
C GLU A 38 -9.74 1.42 -16.14
N GLU A 39 -11.05 1.23 -16.04
CA GLU A 39 -11.87 1.77 -14.94
C GLU A 39 -11.60 1.09 -13.58
N CYS A 40 -10.88 -0.03 -13.59
CA CYS A 40 -10.53 -0.74 -12.37
C CYS A 40 -9.30 -0.10 -11.72
N PHE A 41 -9.53 0.77 -10.75
CA PHE A 41 -8.48 1.38 -9.93
C PHE A 41 -8.06 0.54 -8.71
N GLY A 42 -8.58 -0.68 -8.58
CA GLY A 42 -8.12 -1.64 -7.57
C GLY A 42 -8.55 -1.34 -6.13
N CYS A 43 -9.77 -0.83 -5.91
CA CYS A 43 -10.32 -0.57 -4.56
C CYS A 43 -10.55 -1.80 -3.69
N LEU A 44 -10.57 -3.01 -4.28
CA LEU A 44 -10.79 -4.29 -3.60
C LEU A 44 -12.17 -4.48 -2.93
N THR A 45 -13.14 -3.57 -3.17
CA THR A 45 -14.51 -3.71 -2.62
C THR A 45 -15.18 -5.01 -3.05
N CYS A 46 -14.95 -5.46 -4.29
CA CYS A 46 -15.47 -6.72 -4.80
C CYS A 46 -14.88 -7.95 -4.10
N VAL A 47 -13.63 -7.87 -3.64
CA VAL A 47 -12.97 -8.92 -2.87
C VAL A 47 -13.50 -8.93 -1.43
N SER A 48 -13.63 -7.75 -0.80
CA SER A 48 -14.09 -7.64 0.59
C SER A 48 -15.56 -8.05 0.80
N HIS A 49 -16.41 -7.84 -0.21
CA HIS A 49 -17.83 -8.21 -0.17
C HIS A 49 -18.12 -9.58 -0.79
N CYS A 50 -17.10 -10.33 -1.23
CA CYS A 50 -17.33 -11.65 -1.77
C CYS A 50 -17.70 -12.63 -0.64
N PRO A 51 -18.90 -13.25 -0.65
CA PRO A 51 -19.30 -14.18 0.40
C PRO A 51 -18.53 -15.52 0.31
N SER A 52 -17.97 -15.85 -0.86
CA SER A 52 -17.18 -17.07 -1.05
C SER A 52 -15.69 -16.79 -0.87
N GLN A 53 -15.12 -17.35 0.19
CA GLN A 53 -13.72 -17.15 0.54
C GLN A 53 -12.78 -17.70 -0.55
N GLY A 54 -11.94 -16.82 -1.09
CA GLY A 54 -10.97 -17.16 -2.15
C GLY A 54 -11.61 -17.38 -3.52
N ALA A 55 -12.88 -17.01 -3.72
CA ALA A 55 -13.47 -16.93 -5.05
C ALA A 55 -12.98 -15.70 -5.84
N LEU A 56 -12.57 -14.65 -5.13
CA LEU A 56 -12.03 -13.43 -5.71
C LEU A 56 -10.76 -13.02 -4.94
N ASP A 57 -9.65 -12.85 -5.64
CA ASP A 57 -8.38 -12.46 -5.02
C ASP A 57 -7.60 -11.46 -5.89
N LEU A 58 -6.81 -10.60 -5.23
CA LEU A 58 -5.83 -9.77 -5.92
C LEU A 58 -4.61 -10.61 -6.25
N THR A 59 -4.39 -10.80 -7.56
CA THR A 59 -3.24 -11.55 -8.07
C THR A 59 -2.26 -10.62 -8.77
N TYR A 60 -0.99 -10.98 -8.73
CA TYR A 60 0.03 -10.36 -9.56
C TYR A 60 0.41 -11.31 -10.69
N LYS A 61 0.66 -10.77 -11.89
CA LYS A 61 1.25 -11.52 -13.00
C LYS A 61 2.53 -10.81 -13.45
N LEU A 62 3.67 -11.40 -13.12
CA LEU A 62 4.99 -10.97 -13.59
C LEU A 62 5.52 -12.01 -14.58
N GLY A 63 5.35 -11.74 -15.87
CA GLY A 63 5.70 -12.68 -16.94
C GLY A 63 4.90 -13.99 -16.84
N LYS A 64 5.61 -15.11 -16.63
CA LYS A 64 5.04 -16.46 -16.46
C LYS A 64 4.63 -16.78 -15.02
N LYS A 65 5.06 -15.99 -14.03
CA LYS A 65 4.74 -16.23 -12.62
C LYS A 65 3.46 -15.49 -12.25
N SER A 66 2.51 -16.21 -11.65
CA SER A 66 1.32 -15.62 -11.05
C SER A 66 1.15 -16.11 -9.62
N GLY A 67 0.78 -15.21 -8.73
CA GLY A 67 0.55 -15.53 -7.32
C GLY A 67 -0.48 -14.60 -6.70
N ILE A 68 -0.95 -14.98 -5.51
CA ILE A 68 -1.85 -14.16 -4.68
C ILE A 68 -0.97 -13.25 -3.81
N VAL A 69 -1.31 -11.96 -3.78
CA VAL A 69 -0.64 -11.03 -2.87
C VAL A 69 -1.23 -11.25 -1.48
N LYS A 70 -0.44 -11.76 -0.54
CA LYS A 70 -0.88 -11.87 0.86
C LYS A 70 -1.05 -10.45 1.43
N PRO A 71 -2.25 -10.06 1.91
CA PRO A 71 -2.51 -8.69 2.37
C PRO A 71 -1.53 -8.20 3.46
N TRP A 72 -1.07 -9.11 4.33
CA TRP A 72 -0.13 -8.77 5.42
C TRP A 72 1.30 -8.42 4.93
N LEU A 73 1.66 -8.77 3.69
CA LEU A 73 3.01 -8.51 3.19
C LEU A 73 3.30 -7.00 3.07
N PHE A 74 2.29 -6.20 2.73
CA PHE A 74 2.44 -4.75 2.57
C PHE A 74 2.83 -4.02 3.86
N PRO A 75 2.08 -4.13 4.97
CA PRO A 75 2.45 -3.45 6.22
C PRO A 75 3.77 -3.98 6.80
N VAL A 76 4.08 -5.27 6.66
CA VAL A 76 5.39 -5.82 7.11
C VAL A 76 6.54 -5.18 6.35
N LEU A 77 6.43 -5.09 5.01
CA LEU A 77 7.46 -4.48 4.17
C LEU A 77 7.62 -2.99 4.46
N LEU A 78 6.51 -2.27 4.68
CA LEU A 78 6.53 -0.86 5.06
C LEU A 78 7.30 -0.64 6.37
N ILE A 79 6.96 -1.41 7.41
CA ILE A 79 7.61 -1.34 8.72
C ILE A 79 9.11 -1.68 8.59
N ALA A 80 9.44 -2.77 7.89
CA ALA A 80 10.82 -3.16 7.67
C ALA A 80 11.63 -2.07 6.95
N LEU A 81 11.06 -1.46 5.90
CA LEU A 81 11.72 -0.40 5.14
C LEU A 81 11.91 0.86 5.99
N PHE A 82 10.91 1.24 6.79
CA PHE A 82 11.01 2.36 7.72
C PHE A 82 12.19 2.18 8.70
N TYR A 83 12.25 1.04 9.39
CA TYR A 83 13.35 0.76 10.32
C TYR A 83 14.69 0.58 9.63
N LEU A 84 14.73 0.06 8.41
CA LEU A 84 15.94 -0.08 7.63
C LEU A 84 16.55 1.29 7.30
N VAL A 85 15.74 2.25 6.87
CA VAL A 85 16.21 3.62 6.57
C VAL A 85 16.75 4.29 7.83
N ILE A 86 16.04 4.17 8.96
CA ILE A 86 16.52 4.69 10.25
C ILE A 86 17.84 4.01 10.64
N GLY A 87 17.91 2.69 10.53
CA GLY A 87 19.11 1.91 10.83
C GLY A 87 20.33 2.35 9.99
N ILE A 88 20.14 2.63 8.70
CA ILE A 88 21.20 3.19 7.84
C ILE A 88 21.61 4.59 8.32
N GLY A 89 20.65 5.44 8.69
CA GLY A 89 20.93 6.77 9.23
C GLY A 89 21.79 6.70 10.51
N MET A 90 21.45 5.78 11.41
CA MET A 90 22.20 5.54 12.64
C MET A 90 23.59 4.97 12.36
N ALA A 91 23.69 3.98 11.48
CA ALA A 91 24.98 3.35 11.12
C ALA A 91 25.93 4.30 10.36
N THR A 92 25.42 5.34 9.72
CA THR A 92 26.22 6.34 9.00
C THR A 92 26.52 7.59 9.82
N ASP A 93 26.16 7.61 11.11
CA ASP A 93 26.26 8.77 12.02
C ASP A 93 25.54 10.03 11.51
N LYS A 94 24.75 9.92 10.43
CA LYS A 94 23.95 11.01 9.86
C LYS A 94 22.64 11.24 10.62
N TRP A 95 22.31 10.37 11.56
CA TRP A 95 21.11 10.47 12.38
C TRP A 95 21.21 11.57 13.43
N ASN A 96 22.41 11.82 13.97
CA ASN A 96 22.62 12.81 15.02
C ASN A 96 22.76 14.22 14.44
N SER A 97 22.32 15.23 15.21
CA SER A 97 22.53 16.63 14.86
C SER A 97 24.03 16.94 14.80
N LYS A 98 24.45 17.70 13.79
CA LYS A 98 25.83 18.20 13.68
C LYS A 98 26.22 19.18 14.79
N ILE A 99 25.24 19.75 15.51
CA ILE A 99 25.46 20.78 16.53
C ILE A 99 25.34 20.14 17.93
N PRO A 100 26.38 20.25 18.77
CA PRO A 100 26.32 19.84 20.17
C PRO A 100 25.21 20.58 20.94
N ARG A 101 24.64 19.92 21.96
CA ARG A 101 23.52 20.46 22.74
C ARG A 101 23.84 21.80 23.42
N GLU A 102 25.08 22.00 23.84
CA GLU A 102 25.52 23.22 24.54
C GLU A 102 25.53 24.43 23.62
N GLU A 103 26.08 24.28 22.41
CA GLU A 103 26.09 25.32 21.39
C GLU A 103 24.67 25.63 20.90
N TYR A 104 23.83 24.60 20.76
CA TYR A 104 22.41 24.77 20.43
C TYR A 104 21.66 25.61 21.49
N GLN A 105 21.93 25.40 22.79
CA GLN A 105 21.33 26.16 23.88
C GLN A 105 21.76 27.63 23.90
N GLN A 106 22.98 27.94 23.48
CA GLN A 106 23.49 29.30 23.41
C GLN A 106 22.89 30.08 22.22
N LEU A 107 22.57 29.40 21.12
CA LEU A 107 22.02 30.02 19.90
C LEU A 107 20.51 30.30 19.98
N ILE A 108 19.74 29.51 20.75
CA ILE A 108 18.29 29.66 20.86
C ILE A 108 17.85 31.09 21.27
N PRO A 109 18.42 31.72 22.32
CA PRO A 109 18.02 33.06 22.75
C PRO A 109 18.26 34.12 21.68
N GLU A 110 19.30 33.96 20.86
CA GLU A 110 19.64 34.90 19.78
C GLU A 110 18.65 34.79 18.63
N VAL A 111 18.35 33.56 18.20
CA VAL A 111 17.33 33.27 17.19
C VAL A 111 15.94 33.76 17.64
N GLN A 112 15.56 33.53 18.89
CA GLN A 112 14.28 34.00 19.44
C GLN A 112 14.15 35.54 19.42
N LYS A 113 15.24 36.28 19.71
CA LYS A 113 15.26 37.73 19.62
C LYS A 113 15.08 38.23 18.19
N GLU A 114 15.69 37.55 17.22
CA GLU A 114 15.54 37.87 15.80
C GLU A 114 14.08 37.68 15.33
N TYR A 115 13.45 36.55 15.70
CA TYR A 115 12.04 36.30 15.39
C TYR A 115 11.10 37.30 16.06
N ALA A 116 11.35 37.71 17.31
CA ALA A 116 10.52 38.68 18.03
C ALA A 116 10.58 40.10 17.43
N LYS A 117 11.59 40.39 16.61
CA LYS A 117 11.79 41.68 15.95
C LYS A 117 11.09 41.77 14.59
N ARG A 118 10.59 40.64 14.07
CA ARG A 118 9.90 40.52 12.80
C ARG A 118 8.39 40.64 12.97
#